data_AF-A0A534VJI0-F1
#
_entry.id   AF-A0A534VJI0-F1
#
_cell.length_a   1.000
_cell.length_b   1.000
_cell.length_c   1.000
_cell.angle_alpha   90.00
_cell.angle_beta   90.00
_cell.angle_gamma   90.00
#
_symmetry.space_group_name_H-M   'P 1'
#
loop_
_entity.id
_entity.type
_entity.pdbx_description
1 polymer ?
#
loop_
_entity_poly.entity_id
_entity_poly.type
_entity_poly.pdbx_seq_one_letter_code
_entity_poly.pdbx_strand_id
1 'polypeptide(L)'
;MPFDPNASFGKSLFFGEILEDQLFPYPEMPRDQVELVAPICETIDRYMSGIDSRKLDREGEFPPEVLQSLREIGLFGLIVPEEHGGLGLSNSGYARVMQQVSGYD
;
A
#
# COMPACT_ATOMS: atom_id res chain seq x y z
N MET A 1 2.05 27.74 11.78
CA MET A 1 3.04 27.33 12.81
C MET A 1 3.94 26.34 12.10
N PRO A 2 5.28 26.36 12.30
CA PRO A 2 6.14 25.39 11.62
C PRO A 2 5.65 23.95 11.81
N PHE A 3 5.87 23.10 10.81
CA PHE A 3 5.47 21.70 10.86
C PHE A 3 5.92 21.02 12.17
N ASP A 4 4.96 20.38 12.84
CA ASP A 4 5.17 19.60 14.06
C ASP A 4 4.65 18.18 13.83
N PRO A 5 5.51 17.15 13.79
CA PRO A 5 5.09 15.77 13.53
C PRO A 5 4.12 15.19 14.58
N ASN A 6 3.97 15.85 15.74
CA ASN A 6 3.05 15.43 16.80
C ASN A 6 1.73 16.19 16.81
N ALA A 7 1.60 17.26 16.02
CA ALA A 7 0.37 18.03 15.94
C ALA A 7 -0.62 17.34 14.99
N SER A 8 -1.89 17.33 15.38
CA SER A 8 -2.97 16.73 14.60
C SER A 8 -3.90 17.83 14.08
N PHE A 9 -3.93 17.99 12.76
CA PHE A 9 -4.88 18.89 12.11
C PHE A 9 -6.33 18.56 12.50
N GLY A 10 -6.70 17.28 12.47
CA GLY A 10 -8.05 16.83 12.80
C GLY A 10 -8.47 17.22 14.22
N LYS A 11 -7.55 17.18 15.18
CA LYS A 11 -7.79 17.65 16.56
C LYS A 11 -7.93 19.18 16.60
N SER A 12 -7.01 19.92 15.99
CA SER A 12 -6.98 21.39 16.03
C SER A 12 -8.22 22.03 15.40
N LEU A 13 -8.82 21.35 14.40
CA LEU A 13 -10.06 21.80 13.79
C LEU A 13 -11.20 21.97 14.81
N PHE A 14 -11.29 21.12 15.84
CA PHE A 14 -12.31 21.24 16.91
C PHE A 14 -12.13 22.49 17.79
N PHE A 15 -10.95 23.09 17.78
CA PHE A 15 -10.64 24.30 18.54
C PHE A 15 -10.62 25.57 17.68
N GLY A 16 -11.00 25.45 16.39
CA GLY A 16 -10.98 26.58 15.46
C GLY A 16 -9.58 26.95 14.96
N GLU A 17 -8.59 26.07 15.16
CA GLU A 17 -7.24 26.26 14.68
C GLU A 17 -7.01 25.54 13.35
N ILE A 18 -6.56 26.27 12.34
CA ILE A 18 -6.23 25.71 11.01
C ILE A 18 -4.70 25.55 10.94
N LEU A 19 -4.24 24.31 11.00
CA LEU A 19 -2.82 23.96 10.85
C LEU A 19 -2.49 23.64 9.38
N GLU A 20 -2.50 24.65 8.52
CA GLU A 20 -2.27 24.45 7.07
C GLU A 20 -0.94 23.78 6.74
N ASP A 21 0.11 24.11 7.49
CA ASP A 21 1.47 23.54 7.35
C ASP A 21 1.53 22.02 7.59
N GLN A 22 0.47 21.41 8.16
CA GLN A 22 0.33 19.96 8.39
C GLN A 22 -0.28 19.21 7.21
N LEU A 23 -0.85 19.92 6.23
CA LEU A 23 -1.64 19.36 5.14
C LEU A 23 -1.18 19.82 3.76
N PHE A 24 -0.68 21.05 3.67
CA PHE A 24 -0.35 21.70 2.42
C PHE A 24 1.15 21.97 2.31
N PRO A 25 1.76 21.72 1.14
CA PRO A 25 1.19 20.97 0.01
C PRO A 25 0.92 19.49 0.38
N TYR A 26 0.12 18.79 -0.44
CA TYR A 26 -0.16 17.38 -0.20
C TYR A 26 1.15 16.59 -0.07
N PRO A 27 1.30 15.72 0.95
CA PRO A 27 2.51 14.95 1.13
C PRO A 27 2.67 13.94 -0.02
N GLU A 28 3.74 14.09 -0.79
CA GLU A 28 4.07 13.17 -1.87
C GLU A 28 5.02 12.06 -1.40
N MET A 29 4.90 10.89 -2.03
CA MET A 29 5.82 9.79 -1.80
C MET A 29 7.20 10.13 -2.40
N PRO A 30 8.31 9.90 -1.68
CA PRO A 30 9.66 10.09 -2.21
C PRO A 30 9.93 9.29 -3.49
N ARG A 31 10.77 9.83 -4.39
CA ARG A 31 11.02 9.22 -5.71
C ARG A 31 11.60 7.80 -5.64
N ASP A 32 12.52 7.56 -4.71
CA ASP A 32 13.09 6.25 -4.43
C ASP A 32 12.01 5.22 -4.04
N GLN A 33 11.02 5.64 -3.25
CA GLN A 33 9.88 4.79 -2.90
C GLN A 33 8.96 4.55 -4.10
N VAL A 34 8.75 5.54 -4.97
CA VAL A 34 8.00 5.37 -6.22
C VAL A 34 8.66 4.34 -7.13
N GLU A 35 9.99 4.43 -7.30
CA GLU A 35 10.78 3.51 -8.12
C GLU A 35 10.75 2.08 -7.57
N LEU A 36 10.72 1.92 -6.25
CA LEU A 36 10.60 0.62 -5.59
C LEU A 36 9.20 -0.01 -5.77
N VAL A 37 8.15 0.79 -5.67
CA VAL A 37 6.75 0.33 -5.66
C VAL A 37 6.22 0.03 -7.07
N ALA A 38 6.61 0.81 -8.08
CA ALA A 38 6.05 0.69 -9.43
C ALA A 38 6.19 -0.73 -10.05
N PRO A 39 7.35 -1.41 -9.98
CA PRO A 39 7.50 -2.76 -10.52
C PRO A 39 6.66 -3.81 -9.79
N ILE A 40 6.41 -3.61 -8.49
CA ILE A 40 5.55 -4.48 -7.69
C ILE A 40 4.11 -4.36 -8.19
N CYS A 41 3.61 -3.13 -8.37
CA CYS A 41 2.29 -2.87 -8.93
C CYS A 41 2.12 -3.49 -10.34
N GLU A 42 3.12 -3.35 -11.22
CA GLU A 42 3.08 -3.97 -12.56
C GLU A 42 3.06 -5.50 -12.51
N THR A 43 3.73 -6.09 -11.52
CA THR A 43 3.73 -7.54 -11.31
C THR A 43 2.38 -8.03 -10.80
N ILE A 44 1.76 -7.29 -9.88
CA ILE A 44 0.39 -7.54 -9.40
C ILE A 44 -0.59 -7.44 -10.56
N ASP A 45 -0.53 -6.41 -11.39
CA ASP A 45 -1.45 -6.24 -12.52
C ASP A 45 -1.39 -7.43 -13.48
N ARG A 46 -0.18 -7.82 -13.88
CA ARG A 46 0.02 -8.97 -14.76
C ARG A 46 -0.52 -10.26 -14.16
N TYR A 47 -0.28 -10.48 -12.87
CA TYR A 47 -0.68 -11.69 -12.19
C TYR A 47 -2.20 -11.75 -11.94
N MET A 48 -2.76 -10.71 -11.31
CA MET A 48 -4.17 -10.64 -10.94
C MET A 48 -5.10 -10.57 -12.15
N SER A 49 -4.65 -10.01 -13.28
CA SER A 49 -5.43 -10.01 -14.53
C SER A 49 -5.74 -11.40 -15.08
N GLY A 50 -4.96 -12.43 -14.70
CA GLY A 50 -5.20 -13.82 -15.06
C GLY A 50 -6.16 -14.57 -14.13
N ILE A 51 -6.59 -13.95 -13.03
CA ILE A 51 -7.44 -14.57 -12.00
C ILE A 51 -8.90 -14.21 -12.25
N ASP A 52 -9.77 -15.22 -12.25
CA ASP A 52 -11.22 -15.03 -12.27
C ASP A 52 -11.75 -14.88 -10.84
N SER A 53 -11.70 -13.65 -10.29
CA SER A 53 -12.14 -13.36 -8.92
C SER A 53 -13.62 -13.74 -8.68
N ARG A 54 -14.49 -13.57 -9.68
CA ARG A 54 -15.91 -13.96 -9.58
C ARG A 54 -16.09 -15.46 -9.42
N LYS A 55 -15.22 -16.26 -10.03
CA LYS A 55 -15.22 -17.71 -9.84
C LYS A 55 -14.81 -18.04 -8.40
N LEU A 56 -13.75 -17.40 -7.89
CA LEU A 56 -13.27 -17.60 -6.51
C LEU A 56 -14.37 -17.26 -5.49
N ASP A 57 -15.03 -16.12 -5.66
CA ASP A 57 -16.15 -15.69 -4.81
C ASP A 57 -17.29 -16.72 -4.77
N ARG A 58 -17.66 -17.25 -5.95
CA ARG A 58 -18.75 -18.23 -6.07
C ARG A 58 -18.39 -19.57 -5.45
N GLU A 59 -17.13 -19.98 -5.57
CA GLU A 59 -16.64 -21.26 -5.05
C GLU A 59 -16.31 -21.16 -3.56
N GLY A 60 -16.02 -19.95 -3.05
CA GLY A 60 -15.64 -19.72 -1.65
C GLY A 60 -14.29 -20.32 -1.28
N GLU A 61 -13.46 -20.62 -2.29
CA GLU A 61 -12.17 -21.28 -2.12
C GLU A 61 -11.07 -20.43 -2.77
N PHE A 62 -9.95 -20.28 -2.05
CA PHE A 62 -8.76 -19.62 -2.56
C PHE A 62 -7.74 -20.68 -2.99
N PRO A 63 -7.44 -20.84 -4.29
CA PRO A 63 -6.63 -21.96 -4.75
C PRO A 63 -5.20 -21.90 -4.20
N PRO A 64 -4.62 -23.02 -3.74
CA PRO A 64 -3.27 -23.06 -3.17
C PRO A 64 -2.20 -22.50 -4.11
N GLU A 65 -2.34 -22.71 -5.42
CA GLU A 65 -1.45 -22.17 -6.45
C GLU A 65 -1.49 -20.64 -6.52
N VAL A 66 -2.67 -20.05 -6.30
CA VAL A 66 -2.82 -18.61 -6.26
C VAL A 66 -2.12 -18.06 -5.03
N LEU A 67 -2.37 -18.67 -3.87
CA LEU A 67 -1.72 -18.29 -2.61
C LEU A 67 -0.20 -18.39 -2.69
N GLN A 68 0.31 -19.47 -3.28
CA GLN A 68 1.74 -19.68 -3.46
C GLN A 68 2.37 -18.59 -4.33
N SER A 69 1.73 -18.23 -5.45
CA SER A 69 2.22 -17.17 -6.32
C SER A 69 2.22 -15.81 -5.63
N LEU A 70 1.20 -15.48 -4.82
CA LEU A 70 1.18 -14.24 -4.04
C LEU A 70 2.31 -14.16 -3.01
N ARG A 71 2.73 -15.31 -2.45
CA ARG A 71 3.92 -15.40 -1.57
C ARG A 71 5.20 -15.13 -2.34
N GLU A 72 5.33 -15.68 -3.54
CA GLU A 72 6.51 -15.50 -4.40
C GLU A 72 6.67 -14.05 -4.89
N ILE A 73 5.56 -13.34 -5.09
CA ILE A 73 5.54 -11.89 -5.39
C ILE A 73 5.98 -11.06 -4.16
N GLY A 74 5.93 -11.63 -2.95
CA GLY A 74 6.34 -10.95 -1.72
C GLY A 74 5.23 -10.16 -1.01
N LEU A 75 3.95 -10.34 -1.39
CA LEU A 75 2.83 -9.58 -0.80
C LEU A 75 2.66 -9.78 0.70
N PHE A 76 3.15 -10.89 1.25
CA PHE A 76 3.06 -11.21 2.67
C PHE A 76 4.16 -10.53 3.52
N GLY A 77 5.13 -9.87 2.88
CA GLY A 77 6.29 -9.27 3.53
C GLY A 77 6.47 -7.78 3.22
N LEU A 78 5.45 -7.09 2.73
CA LEU A 78 5.58 -5.72 2.19
C LEU A 78 6.25 -4.74 3.15
N ILE A 79 5.82 -4.69 4.41
CA ILE A 79 6.37 -3.77 5.43
C ILE A 79 7.43 -4.40 6.32
N VAL A 80 7.66 -5.71 6.17
CA VAL A 80 8.63 -6.43 7.00
C VAL A 80 10.04 -5.95 6.61
N PRO A 81 10.92 -5.63 7.57
CA PRO A 81 12.29 -5.22 7.27
C PRO A 81 13.03 -6.23 6.39
N GLU A 82 13.91 -5.75 5.52
CA GLU A 82 14.71 -6.60 4.63
C GLU A 82 15.58 -7.60 5.38
N GLU A 83 16.10 -7.24 6.56
CA GLU A 83 16.87 -8.13 7.44
C GLU A 83 16.08 -9.36 7.93
N HIS A 84 14.76 -9.34 7.78
CA HIS A 84 13.85 -10.45 8.08
C HIS A 84 13.24 -11.08 6.82
N GLY A 85 13.75 -10.73 5.63
CA GLY A 85 13.28 -11.24 4.35
C GLY A 85 12.02 -10.58 3.80
N GLY A 86 11.67 -9.38 4.29
CA GLY A 86 10.60 -8.56 3.72
C GLY A 86 11.08 -7.54 2.69
N LEU A 87 10.17 -6.65 2.28
CA LEU A 87 10.42 -5.61 1.26
C LEU A 87 10.63 -4.21 1.86
N GLY A 88 10.47 -4.04 3.17
CA GLY A 88 10.78 -2.80 3.88
C GLY A 88 10.03 -1.56 3.39
N LEU A 89 8.84 -1.72 2.78
CA LEU A 89 8.11 -0.60 2.20
C LEU A 89 7.66 0.40 3.27
N SER A 90 7.72 1.69 2.92
CA SER A 90 7.07 2.74 3.70
C SER A 90 5.55 2.56 3.74
N ASN A 91 4.87 3.20 4.69
CA ASN A 91 3.40 3.17 4.79
C ASN A 91 2.70 3.61 3.49
N SER A 92 3.23 4.64 2.81
CA SER A 92 2.69 5.09 1.52
C SER A 92 2.91 4.05 0.42
N GLY A 93 4.08 3.40 0.40
CA GLY A 93 4.36 2.32 -0.55
C GLY A 93 3.45 1.11 -0.33
N TYR A 94 3.29 0.69 0.93
CA TYR A 94 2.33 -0.36 1.31
C TYR A 94 0.91 -0.02 0.87
N ALA A 95 0.43 1.21 1.17
CA ALA A 95 -0.89 1.65 0.77
C ALA A 95 -1.07 1.60 -0.75
N ARG A 96 -0.07 2.02 -1.52
CA ARG A 96 -0.12 1.99 -2.99
C ARG A 96 -0.19 0.57 -3.56
N VAL A 97 0.58 -0.36 -2.99
CA VAL A 97 0.54 -1.79 -3.37
C VAL A 97 -0.82 -2.39 -3.03
N MET A 98 -1.34 -2.15 -1.83
CA MET A 98 -2.65 -2.65 -1.41
C MET A 98 -3.78 -2.09 -2.28
N GLN A 99 -3.73 -0.81 -2.64
CA GLN A 99 -4.67 -0.21 -3.60
C GLN A 99 -4.67 -0.95 -4.94
N GLN A 100 -3.50 -1.43 -5.39
CA GLN A 100 -3.41 -2.19 -6.64
C GLN A 100 -4.10 -3.55 -6.51
N VAL A 101 -3.82 -4.30 -5.44
CA VAL A 101 -4.44 -5.60 -5.18
C VAL A 101 -5.97 -5.47 -5.06
N SER A 102 -6.43 -4.52 -4.25
CA SER A 102 -7.86 -4.25 -4.02
C SER A 102 -8.61 -3.71 -5.25
N GLY A 103 -7.89 -3.35 -6.32
CA GLY A 103 -8.52 -3.03 -7.61
C GLY A 103 -9.07 -4.26 -8.33
N TYR A 104 -8.58 -5.45 -7.97
CA TYR A 104 -8.98 -6.73 -8.58
C TYR A 104 -9.96 -7.52 -7.70
N ASP A 105 -9.75 -7.50 -6.38
CA ASP A 105 -10.54 -8.21 -5.36
C ASP A 105 -10.41 -7.51 -3.99
#